data_AF-A0A9E1LBP4-F1
#
_entry.id   AF-A0A9E1LBP4-F1
#
_cell.length_a   1.000
_cell.length_b   1.000
_cell.length_c   1.000
_cell.angle_alpha   90.00
_cell.angle_beta   90.00
_cell.angle_gamma   90.00
#
_symmetry.space_group_name_H-M   'P 1'
#
loop_
_entity.id
_entity.type
_entity.pdbx_description
1 polymer ?
#
loop_
_entity_poly.entity_id
_entity_poly.type
_entity_poly.pdbx_seq_one_letter_code
_entity_poly.pdbx_strand_id
1 'polypeptide(L)'
;MNVAGVVLNGRNIMKIALITDQHFGGKQDSQNFSNYIEKFYREQFFPYLSENNIYTVIDLGDTFDRRKFVNFNTLSQVRQFYFDVFYERGIELHSIVGNHSTYYRNTNAINSSELLYGHYENVSTYSSPKTICIDETLIDLLPWINSENYDETMSFIKDSKSQIALGHLEVQGFAMYKGYKAEEGIPKDLFNKYEVVCSGHYHHKSSKENIHYLGAPYEITWSDYDDPRGFHILDTETRELEYIRNRFRLFEKIYYDDENTDYSVIDAGYYKNKIVKLIVENKTNLNQFEDFVDRLYKAELTDLTILEDLSEYTMRYNENDEEDIEVGNTSAFLEEYVDGMKVDEEKPKIKKLLQVIYDEALNVDTAE
;
A
#
# COMPACT_ATOMS: atom_id res chain seq x y z
N MET A 1 -25.55 -19.71 -14.10
CA MET A 1 -26.00 -20.70 -13.10
C MET A 1 -26.46 -19.94 -11.87
N ASN A 2 -27.55 -20.37 -11.22
CA ASN A 2 -28.27 -19.64 -10.17
C ASN A 2 -27.37 -19.03 -9.09
N VAL A 3 -27.51 -17.72 -8.87
CA VAL A 3 -26.86 -16.93 -7.83
C VAL A 3 -27.52 -17.23 -6.49
N ALA A 4 -26.82 -17.93 -5.61
CA ALA A 4 -27.27 -18.19 -4.25
C ALA A 4 -26.67 -17.14 -3.31
N GLY A 5 -27.28 -15.96 -3.25
CA GLY A 5 -27.07 -15.00 -2.17
C GLY A 5 -27.70 -15.52 -0.86
N VAL A 6 -27.12 -15.14 0.27
CA VAL A 6 -27.70 -15.44 1.59
C VAL A 6 -28.98 -14.62 1.76
N VAL A 7 -30.13 -15.30 1.78
CA VAL A 7 -31.44 -14.65 1.92
C VAL A 7 -31.74 -14.42 3.39
N LEU A 8 -31.64 -13.17 3.84
CA LEU A 8 -32.34 -12.67 5.02
C LEU A 8 -33.42 -11.70 4.52
N ASN A 9 -34.69 -11.96 4.83
CA ASN A 9 -35.85 -11.12 4.48
C ASN A 9 -36.24 -10.97 2.99
N GLY A 10 -35.81 -11.86 2.10
CA GLY A 10 -36.31 -11.89 0.72
C GLY A 10 -35.73 -10.81 -0.21
N ARG A 11 -34.67 -10.11 0.21
CA ARG A 11 -33.79 -9.31 -0.63
C ARG A 11 -32.39 -9.92 -0.58
N ASN A 12 -31.73 -10.03 -1.72
CA ASN A 12 -30.30 -10.32 -1.74
C ASN A 12 -29.58 -9.04 -1.29
N ILE A 13 -28.85 -9.11 -0.18
CA ILE A 13 -28.00 -8.02 0.27
C ILE A 13 -26.72 -8.09 -0.57
N MET A 14 -26.42 -7.03 -1.33
CA MET A 14 -25.19 -6.99 -2.12
C MET A 14 -24.04 -6.42 -1.30
N LYS A 15 -23.05 -7.28 -1.10
CA LYS A 15 -21.74 -6.88 -0.63
C LYS A 15 -20.83 -6.74 -1.84
N ILE A 16 -20.17 -5.60 -1.94
CA ILE A 16 -19.19 -5.30 -2.99
C ILE A 16 -17.81 -5.32 -2.34
N ALA A 17 -16.84 -5.98 -2.97
CA ALA A 17 -15.46 -5.82 -2.55
C ALA A 17 -14.83 -4.58 -3.22
N LEU A 18 -14.17 -3.77 -2.43
CA LEU A 18 -13.40 -2.60 -2.88
C LEU A 18 -11.91 -2.90 -2.76
N ILE A 19 -11.18 -2.66 -3.85
CA ILE A 19 -9.73 -2.77 -3.93
C ILE A 19 -9.16 -1.59 -4.70
N THR A 20 -7.89 -1.27 -4.53
CA THR A 20 -7.24 -0.10 -5.13
C THR A 20 -5.73 -0.22 -5.05
N ASP A 21 -4.98 0.63 -5.76
CA ASP A 21 -3.54 0.86 -5.55
C ASP A 21 -2.74 -0.45 -5.55
N GLN A 22 -3.04 -1.31 -6.52
CA GLN A 22 -2.48 -2.65 -6.63
C GLN A 22 -1.06 -2.59 -7.20
N HIS A 23 -0.77 -1.65 -8.11
CA HIS A 23 0.57 -1.42 -8.64
C HIS A 23 1.27 -2.69 -9.13
N PHE A 24 0.55 -3.53 -9.91
CA PHE A 24 1.18 -4.68 -10.54
C PHE A 24 2.35 -4.24 -11.43
N GLY A 25 3.50 -4.91 -11.30
CA GLY A 25 4.76 -4.52 -11.96
C GLY A 25 5.62 -3.53 -11.15
N GLY A 26 5.17 -3.14 -9.95
CA GLY A 26 5.97 -2.37 -9.00
C GLY A 26 7.28 -3.06 -8.63
N LYS A 27 8.20 -2.30 -8.03
CA LYS A 27 9.56 -2.76 -7.68
C LYS A 27 10.29 -3.39 -8.87
N GLN A 28 10.26 -2.68 -9.99
CA GLN A 28 10.96 -3.06 -11.23
C GLN A 28 10.56 -4.44 -11.77
N ASP A 29 9.27 -4.79 -11.69
CA ASP A 29 8.76 -6.11 -12.11
C ASP A 29 9.42 -7.29 -11.36
N SER A 30 9.82 -7.09 -10.10
CA SER A 30 10.45 -8.12 -9.27
C SER A 30 9.55 -9.35 -9.12
N GLN A 31 10.09 -10.54 -9.46
CA GLN A 31 9.33 -11.79 -9.35
C GLN A 31 8.98 -12.14 -7.89
N ASN A 32 9.86 -11.83 -6.93
CA ASN A 32 9.58 -12.04 -5.52
C ASN A 32 8.41 -11.18 -5.04
N PHE A 33 8.35 -9.93 -5.54
CA PHE A 33 7.25 -9.02 -5.25
C PHE A 33 5.94 -9.49 -5.91
N SER A 34 6.00 -9.92 -7.17
CA SER A 34 4.86 -10.53 -7.88
C SER A 34 4.30 -11.75 -7.14
N ASN A 35 5.17 -12.66 -6.68
CA ASN A 35 4.77 -13.85 -5.92
C ASN A 35 4.08 -13.49 -4.59
N TYR A 36 4.56 -12.46 -3.90
CA TYR A 36 3.95 -11.97 -2.66
C TYR A 36 2.53 -11.41 -2.91
N ILE A 37 2.37 -10.63 -3.98
CA ILE A 37 1.06 -10.10 -4.39
C ILE A 37 0.12 -11.24 -4.80
N GLU A 38 0.58 -12.16 -5.64
CA GLU A 38 -0.20 -13.32 -6.08
C GLU A 38 -0.67 -14.16 -4.87
N LYS A 39 0.18 -14.33 -3.86
CA LYS A 39 -0.17 -15.01 -2.61
C LYS A 39 -1.36 -14.36 -1.91
N PHE A 40 -1.38 -13.03 -1.78
CA PHE A 40 -2.52 -12.31 -1.21
C PHE A 40 -3.82 -12.63 -1.96
N TYR A 41 -3.79 -12.58 -3.29
CA TYR A 41 -4.97 -12.86 -4.11
C TYR A 41 -5.45 -14.30 -3.98
N ARG A 42 -4.54 -15.26 -4.17
CA ARG A 42 -4.88 -16.69 -4.18
C ARG A 42 -5.29 -17.23 -2.82
N GLU A 43 -4.62 -16.79 -1.76
CA GLU A 43 -4.80 -17.39 -0.43
C GLU A 43 -5.74 -16.59 0.47
N GLN A 44 -6.05 -15.33 0.15
CA GLN A 44 -6.92 -14.49 0.99
C GLN A 44 -8.06 -13.84 0.20
N PHE A 45 -7.77 -12.98 -0.78
CA PHE A 45 -8.81 -12.17 -1.43
C PHE A 45 -9.89 -13.04 -2.09
N PHE A 46 -9.53 -13.87 -3.06
CA PHE A 46 -10.49 -14.70 -3.78
C PHE A 46 -11.18 -15.76 -2.91
N PRO A 47 -10.48 -16.45 -1.97
CA PRO A 47 -11.15 -17.29 -0.97
C PRO A 47 -12.21 -16.52 -0.17
N TYR A 48 -11.88 -15.32 0.33
CA TYR A 48 -12.82 -14.51 1.10
C TYR A 48 -14.08 -14.16 0.29
N LEU A 49 -13.92 -13.75 -0.97
CA LEU A 49 -15.07 -13.46 -1.85
C LEU A 49 -15.97 -14.70 -2.02
N SER A 50 -15.36 -15.87 -2.16
CA SER A 50 -16.09 -17.12 -2.38
C SER A 50 -16.84 -17.58 -1.12
N GLU A 51 -16.20 -17.48 0.04
CA GLU A 51 -16.80 -17.83 1.34
C GLU A 51 -17.96 -16.90 1.71
N ASN A 52 -17.93 -15.66 1.23
CA ASN A 52 -18.93 -14.62 1.52
C ASN A 52 -19.92 -14.37 0.37
N ASN A 53 -19.86 -15.15 -0.71
CA ASN A 53 -20.73 -15.03 -1.90
C ASN A 53 -20.71 -13.61 -2.52
N ILE A 54 -19.52 -13.04 -2.66
CA ILE A 54 -19.31 -11.70 -3.26
C ILE A 54 -18.90 -11.87 -4.72
N TYR A 55 -19.70 -11.31 -5.63
CA TYR A 55 -19.54 -11.46 -7.08
C TYR A 55 -19.31 -10.15 -7.83
N THR A 56 -19.17 -9.04 -7.11
CA THR A 56 -18.85 -7.74 -7.70
C THR A 56 -17.68 -7.12 -6.97
N VAL A 57 -16.68 -6.71 -7.74
CA VAL A 57 -15.49 -6.01 -7.26
C VAL A 57 -15.40 -4.68 -7.97
N ILE A 58 -15.09 -3.63 -7.20
CA ILE A 58 -14.77 -2.31 -7.75
C ILE A 58 -13.31 -1.99 -7.41
N ASP A 59 -12.49 -1.91 -8.46
CA ASP A 59 -11.11 -1.45 -8.43
C ASP A 59 -11.08 0.08 -8.55
N LEU A 60 -10.62 0.75 -7.50
CA LEU A 60 -10.56 2.21 -7.40
C LEU A 60 -9.31 2.80 -8.07
N GLY A 61 -8.65 2.05 -8.94
CA GLY A 61 -7.61 2.53 -9.84
C GLY A 61 -6.21 2.10 -9.42
N ASP A 62 -5.25 2.46 -10.27
CA ASP A 62 -3.84 2.08 -10.14
C ASP A 62 -3.62 0.57 -10.04
N THR A 63 -4.27 -0.16 -10.96
CA THR A 63 -4.10 -1.61 -11.13
C THR A 63 -2.66 -1.98 -11.50
N PHE A 64 -2.05 -1.25 -12.43
CA PHE A 64 -0.66 -1.44 -12.87
C PHE A 64 0.18 -0.22 -12.49
N ASP A 65 1.43 -0.48 -12.10
CA ASP A 65 2.38 0.53 -11.58
C ASP A 65 2.81 1.55 -12.64
N ARG A 66 2.94 1.13 -13.89
CA ARG A 66 3.58 1.94 -14.93
C ARG A 66 2.60 2.46 -15.99
N ARG A 67 2.70 3.76 -16.24
CA ARG A 67 1.88 4.52 -17.19
C ARG A 67 2.19 4.30 -18.66
N LYS A 68 3.45 4.00 -18.98
CA LYS A 68 3.98 4.08 -20.35
C LYS A 68 4.21 2.73 -21.00
N PHE A 69 4.40 1.68 -20.22
CA PHE A 69 4.68 0.34 -20.72
C PHE A 69 4.30 -0.71 -19.68
N VAL A 70 4.16 -1.95 -20.13
CA VAL A 70 3.93 -3.12 -19.27
C VAL A 70 4.95 -4.20 -19.62
N ASN A 71 5.51 -4.85 -18.62
CA ASN A 71 6.33 -6.04 -18.82
C ASN A 71 5.42 -7.23 -19.19
N PHE A 72 5.76 -7.95 -20.26
CA PHE A 72 4.92 -9.06 -20.73
C PHE A 72 4.89 -10.26 -19.78
N ASN A 73 5.94 -10.51 -19.00
CA ASN A 73 5.93 -11.55 -17.97
C ASN A 73 4.96 -11.18 -16.84
N THR A 74 5.06 -9.94 -16.34
CA THR A 74 4.13 -9.39 -15.33
C THR A 74 2.68 -9.48 -15.84
N LEU A 75 2.42 -9.00 -17.06
CA LEU A 75 1.07 -9.05 -17.64
C LEU A 75 0.54 -10.48 -17.75
N SER A 76 1.37 -11.42 -18.20
CA SER A 76 1.00 -12.84 -18.32
C SER A 76 0.61 -13.45 -16.97
N GLN A 77 1.37 -13.15 -15.91
CA GLN A 77 1.07 -13.63 -14.55
C GLN A 77 -0.21 -13.01 -14.00
N VAL A 78 -0.34 -11.68 -14.07
CA VAL A 78 -1.52 -10.96 -13.58
C VAL A 78 -2.78 -11.45 -14.27
N ARG A 79 -2.74 -11.73 -15.57
CA ARG A 79 -3.87 -12.38 -16.26
C ARG A 79 -4.28 -13.67 -15.57
N GLN A 80 -3.34 -14.58 -15.34
CA GLN A 80 -3.63 -15.91 -14.80
C GLN A 80 -4.10 -15.89 -13.33
N PHE A 81 -3.54 -15.04 -12.48
CA PHE A 81 -3.90 -15.06 -11.05
C PHE A 81 -5.00 -14.07 -10.69
N TYR A 82 -5.32 -13.09 -11.55
CA TYR A 82 -6.27 -12.01 -11.25
C TYR A 82 -7.43 -11.98 -12.25
N PHE A 83 -7.18 -11.62 -13.52
CA PHE A 83 -8.25 -11.40 -14.51
C PHE A 83 -8.97 -12.70 -14.93
N ASP A 84 -8.21 -13.75 -15.23
CA ASP A 84 -8.76 -15.06 -15.60
C ASP A 84 -9.56 -15.65 -14.42
N VAL A 85 -9.09 -15.44 -13.18
CA VAL A 85 -9.78 -15.89 -11.97
C VAL A 85 -11.11 -15.16 -11.78
N PHE A 86 -11.19 -13.87 -12.06
CA PHE A 86 -12.47 -13.15 -12.05
C PHE A 86 -13.44 -13.74 -13.08
N TYR A 87 -12.97 -13.98 -14.32
CA TYR A 87 -13.79 -14.54 -15.38
C TYR A 87 -14.29 -15.95 -15.03
N GLU A 88 -13.39 -16.85 -14.62
CA GLU A 88 -13.69 -18.23 -14.25
C GLU A 88 -14.68 -18.34 -13.08
N ARG A 89 -14.62 -17.39 -12.13
CA ARG A 89 -15.52 -17.35 -10.98
C ARG A 89 -16.82 -16.57 -11.24
N GLY A 90 -16.99 -16.01 -12.43
CA GLY A 90 -18.16 -15.20 -12.79
C GLY A 90 -18.29 -13.94 -11.93
N ILE A 91 -17.16 -13.33 -11.55
CA ILE A 91 -17.12 -12.10 -10.78
C ILE A 91 -17.03 -10.92 -11.75
N GLU A 92 -17.90 -9.94 -11.56
CA GLU A 92 -17.89 -8.69 -12.32
C GLU A 92 -16.88 -7.72 -11.71
N LEU A 93 -15.98 -7.18 -12.56
CA LEU A 93 -14.98 -6.20 -12.16
C LEU A 93 -15.32 -4.85 -12.79
N HIS A 94 -15.60 -3.86 -11.96
CA HIS A 94 -15.65 -2.45 -12.35
C HIS A 94 -14.31 -1.80 -12.02
N SER A 95 -13.66 -1.17 -12.97
CA SER A 95 -12.36 -0.53 -12.73
C SER A 95 -12.36 0.92 -13.20
N ILE A 96 -12.09 1.84 -12.28
CA ILE A 96 -11.88 3.25 -12.62
C ILE A 96 -10.41 3.50 -12.95
N VAL A 97 -10.16 4.40 -13.88
CA VAL A 97 -8.78 4.78 -14.24
C VAL A 97 -8.15 5.59 -13.10
N GLY A 98 -6.99 5.16 -12.60
CA GLY A 98 -6.17 5.91 -11.64
C GLY A 98 -5.04 6.73 -12.30
N ASN A 99 -4.24 7.46 -11.53
CA ASN A 99 -3.20 8.33 -12.11
C ASN A 99 -2.02 7.55 -12.73
N HIS A 100 -1.69 6.37 -12.22
CA HIS A 100 -0.70 5.44 -12.82
C HIS A 100 -1.26 4.69 -14.03
N SER A 101 -2.58 4.72 -14.22
CA SER A 101 -3.22 4.08 -15.37
C SER A 101 -3.11 4.91 -16.65
N THR A 102 -2.90 6.23 -16.56
CA THR A 102 -2.94 7.15 -17.71
C THR A 102 -1.60 7.35 -18.39
N TYR A 103 -1.55 7.31 -19.73
CA TYR A 103 -0.30 7.60 -20.45
C TYR A 103 0.10 9.09 -20.31
N TYR A 104 -0.86 10.00 -20.50
CA TYR A 104 -0.69 11.44 -20.36
C TYR A 104 -1.23 11.93 -19.02
N ARG A 105 -0.61 12.96 -18.42
CA ARG A 105 -1.02 13.50 -17.11
C ARG A 105 -2.32 14.29 -17.16
N ASN A 106 -2.64 14.85 -18.31
CA ASN A 106 -3.71 15.81 -18.49
C ASN A 106 -4.99 15.20 -19.11
N THR A 107 -5.05 13.88 -19.34
CA THR A 107 -6.21 13.21 -19.94
C THR A 107 -6.24 11.72 -19.56
N ASN A 108 -7.45 11.16 -19.46
CA ASN A 108 -7.66 9.73 -19.24
C ASN A 108 -7.83 8.93 -20.56
N ALA A 109 -7.79 9.60 -21.72
CA ALA A 109 -8.18 9.01 -23.01
C ALA A 109 -7.29 7.84 -23.48
N ILE A 110 -6.01 7.81 -23.08
CA ILE A 110 -5.12 6.67 -23.32
C ILE A 110 -4.73 6.12 -21.95
N ASN A 111 -5.30 4.96 -21.60
CA ASN A 111 -5.10 4.34 -20.29
C ASN A 111 -4.87 2.82 -20.38
N SER A 112 -4.16 2.29 -19.41
CA SER A 112 -3.84 0.86 -19.31
C SER A 112 -5.08 0.01 -18.99
N SER A 113 -6.08 0.56 -18.31
CA SER A 113 -7.29 -0.19 -17.96
C SER A 113 -8.01 -0.71 -19.20
N GLU A 114 -8.36 0.19 -20.12
CA GLU A 114 -9.00 -0.15 -21.39
C GLU A 114 -8.10 -1.04 -22.25
N LEU A 115 -6.82 -0.69 -22.37
CA LEU A 115 -5.88 -1.35 -23.29
C LEU A 115 -5.47 -2.76 -22.84
N LEU A 116 -5.30 -2.99 -21.54
CA LEU A 116 -4.73 -4.25 -21.02
C LEU A 116 -5.80 -5.26 -20.62
N TYR A 117 -6.97 -4.81 -20.16
CA TYR A 117 -7.99 -5.70 -19.60
C TYR A 117 -9.45 -5.26 -19.87
N GLY A 118 -9.70 -4.15 -20.57
CA GLY A 118 -11.07 -3.75 -20.95
C GLY A 118 -11.76 -4.65 -21.98
N HIS A 119 -11.05 -5.63 -22.55
CA HIS A 119 -11.60 -6.59 -23.51
C HIS A 119 -12.20 -7.85 -22.85
N TYR A 120 -12.06 -8.02 -21.53
CA TYR A 120 -12.70 -9.12 -20.82
C TYR A 120 -14.21 -8.83 -20.67
N GLU A 121 -15.05 -9.82 -20.96
CA GLU A 121 -16.52 -9.66 -20.98
C GLU A 121 -17.10 -9.28 -19.60
N ASN A 122 -16.46 -9.73 -18.52
CA ASN A 122 -16.85 -9.45 -17.14
C ASN A 122 -16.18 -8.21 -16.55
N VAL A 123 -15.50 -7.40 -17.37
CA VAL A 123 -14.79 -6.20 -16.93
C VAL A 123 -15.36 -4.96 -17.57
N SER A 124 -15.69 -3.97 -16.74
CA SER A 124 -16.10 -2.63 -17.17
C SER A 124 -15.09 -1.59 -16.71
N THR A 125 -14.52 -0.84 -17.65
CA THR A 125 -13.54 0.21 -17.37
C THR A 125 -14.16 1.61 -17.49
N TYR A 126 -13.78 2.52 -16.59
CA TYR A 126 -14.35 3.87 -16.52
C TYR A 126 -13.23 4.92 -16.54
N SER A 127 -13.09 5.61 -17.68
CA SER A 127 -12.14 6.71 -17.87
C SER A 127 -12.76 8.10 -17.64
N SER A 128 -14.09 8.19 -17.54
CA SER A 128 -14.84 9.41 -17.19
C SER A 128 -15.86 9.16 -16.07
N PRO A 129 -16.32 10.21 -15.36
CA PRO A 129 -17.30 10.09 -14.28
C PRO A 129 -18.58 9.39 -14.72
N LYS A 130 -19.06 8.43 -13.93
CA LYS A 130 -20.21 7.61 -14.29
C LYS A 130 -21.00 7.17 -13.07
N THR A 131 -22.32 7.35 -13.10
CA THR A 131 -23.21 6.69 -12.14
C THR A 131 -23.54 5.29 -12.64
N ILE A 132 -23.31 4.29 -11.79
CA ILE A 132 -23.78 2.91 -11.97
C ILE A 132 -24.89 2.62 -10.96
N CYS A 133 -25.69 1.60 -11.22
CA CYS A 133 -26.73 1.13 -10.32
C CYS A 133 -26.42 -0.32 -9.95
N ILE A 134 -26.13 -0.56 -8.67
CA ILE A 134 -25.92 -1.90 -8.12
C ILE A 134 -26.97 -2.09 -7.04
N ASP A 135 -27.86 -3.07 -7.23
CA ASP A 135 -28.97 -3.39 -6.32
C ASP A 135 -29.76 -2.15 -5.85
N GLU A 136 -30.29 -1.41 -6.84
CA GLU A 136 -31.07 -0.18 -6.65
C GLU A 136 -30.31 0.98 -6.00
N THR A 137 -29.03 0.79 -5.64
CA THR A 137 -28.16 1.85 -5.13
C THR A 137 -27.43 2.52 -6.27
N LEU A 138 -27.58 3.84 -6.38
CA LEU A 138 -26.79 4.67 -7.27
C LEU A 138 -25.41 4.92 -6.65
N ILE A 139 -24.37 4.58 -7.41
CA ILE A 139 -22.97 4.73 -7.02
C ILE A 139 -22.28 5.54 -8.10
N ASP A 140 -21.63 6.63 -7.70
CA ASP A 140 -20.79 7.41 -8.59
C ASP A 140 -19.37 6.86 -8.62
N LEU A 141 -18.89 6.61 -9.83
CA LEU A 141 -17.51 6.27 -10.12
C LEU A 141 -16.78 7.53 -10.58
N LEU A 142 -15.70 7.86 -9.88
CA LEU A 142 -14.91 9.07 -10.10
C LEU A 142 -13.46 8.68 -10.44
N PRO A 143 -13.13 8.43 -11.72
CA PRO A 143 -11.76 8.15 -12.13
C PRO A 143 -10.86 9.37 -11.92
N TRP A 144 -9.55 9.20 -12.16
CA TRP A 144 -8.53 10.22 -11.97
C TRP A 144 -8.93 11.56 -12.57
N ILE A 145 -8.92 12.59 -11.72
CA ILE A 145 -9.28 13.96 -12.09
C ILE A 145 -8.01 14.67 -12.56
N ASN A 146 -8.07 15.23 -13.76
CA ASN A 146 -6.98 15.92 -14.42
C ASN A 146 -7.49 17.22 -15.04
N SER A 147 -6.59 17.99 -15.65
CA SER A 147 -6.94 19.31 -16.20
C SER A 147 -7.98 19.27 -17.33
N GLU A 148 -8.11 18.18 -18.09
CA GLU A 148 -9.08 18.07 -19.18
C GLU A 148 -10.49 17.76 -18.65
N ASN A 149 -10.61 16.89 -17.64
CA ASN A 149 -11.90 16.43 -17.14
C ASN A 149 -12.37 17.13 -15.84
N TYR A 150 -11.64 18.12 -15.34
CA TYR A 150 -11.93 18.78 -14.07
C TYR A 150 -13.34 19.39 -14.04
N ASP A 151 -13.67 20.27 -15.00
CA ASP A 151 -14.95 20.98 -15.02
C ASP A 151 -16.15 20.04 -15.21
N GLU A 152 -15.98 19.01 -16.04
CA GLU A 152 -16.97 17.95 -16.22
C GLU A 152 -17.20 17.20 -14.90
N THR A 153 -16.12 16.79 -14.23
CA THR A 153 -16.20 16.02 -12.99
C THR A 153 -16.80 16.83 -11.86
N MET A 154 -16.44 18.11 -11.73
CA MET A 154 -17.04 18.99 -10.72
C MET A 154 -18.53 19.20 -10.96
N SER A 155 -18.94 19.34 -12.23
CA SER A 155 -20.36 19.46 -12.60
C SER A 155 -21.12 18.16 -12.33
N PHE A 156 -20.54 17.02 -12.67
CA PHE A 156 -21.08 15.69 -12.38
C PHE A 156 -21.26 15.47 -10.87
N ILE A 157 -20.22 15.76 -10.08
CA ILE A 157 -20.27 15.67 -8.63
C ILE A 157 -21.35 16.59 -8.12
N LYS A 158 -21.49 17.84 -8.58
CA LYS A 158 -22.52 18.76 -8.11
C LYS A 158 -23.95 18.25 -8.35
N ASP A 159 -24.22 17.73 -9.55
CA ASP A 159 -25.57 17.37 -9.98
C ASP A 159 -26.00 15.95 -9.61
N SER A 160 -25.05 15.13 -9.11
CA SER A 160 -25.30 13.75 -8.69
C SER A 160 -26.41 13.61 -7.63
N LYS A 161 -27.12 12.48 -7.72
CA LYS A 161 -28.14 12.01 -6.76
C LYS A 161 -27.71 10.75 -6.01
N SER A 162 -26.49 10.29 -6.24
CA SER A 162 -25.93 9.08 -5.63
C SER A 162 -25.58 9.32 -4.17
N GLN A 163 -25.74 8.29 -3.35
CA GLN A 163 -25.39 8.31 -1.93
C GLN A 163 -23.93 7.90 -1.72
N ILE A 164 -23.35 7.18 -2.67
CA ILE A 164 -21.99 6.65 -2.59
C ILE A 164 -21.16 7.21 -3.72
N ALA A 165 -19.94 7.63 -3.41
CA ALA A 165 -18.91 7.93 -4.41
C ALA A 165 -17.68 7.03 -4.20
N LEU A 166 -17.20 6.45 -5.29
CA LEU A 166 -16.01 5.60 -5.32
C LEU A 166 -15.04 6.21 -6.32
N GLY A 167 -13.85 6.57 -5.87
CA GLY A 167 -12.95 7.38 -6.70
C GLY A 167 -11.46 7.09 -6.55
N HIS A 168 -10.69 7.74 -7.42
CA HIS A 168 -9.23 7.82 -7.32
C HIS A 168 -8.87 9.30 -7.16
N LEU A 169 -8.97 9.80 -5.93
CA LEU A 169 -9.06 11.23 -5.62
C LEU A 169 -7.83 11.72 -4.86
N GLU A 170 -7.45 12.97 -5.12
CA GLU A 170 -6.43 13.70 -4.38
C GLU A 170 -7.12 14.74 -3.48
N VAL A 171 -7.74 14.30 -2.37
CA VAL A 171 -8.49 15.15 -1.44
C VAL A 171 -7.56 15.65 -0.34
N GLN A 172 -7.55 16.97 -0.15
CA GLN A 172 -6.71 17.59 0.88
C GLN A 172 -7.13 17.18 2.32
N GLY A 173 -6.15 17.11 3.22
CA GLY A 173 -6.31 16.85 4.65
C GLY A 173 -6.27 15.38 5.06
N PHE A 174 -5.94 14.47 4.13
CA PHE A 174 -5.78 13.04 4.37
C PHE A 174 -4.31 12.62 4.34
N ALA A 175 -3.99 11.53 5.03
CA ALA A 175 -2.62 11.03 5.09
C ALA A 175 -2.29 10.21 3.84
N MET A 176 -1.28 10.64 3.07
CA MET A 176 -0.78 9.90 1.90
C MET A 176 0.03 8.68 2.36
N TYR A 177 0.87 8.91 3.36
CA TYR A 177 1.70 7.93 4.05
C TYR A 177 1.55 8.12 5.56
N LYS A 178 1.94 7.11 6.35
CA LYS A 178 1.92 7.18 7.82
C LYS A 178 2.69 8.41 8.31
N GLY A 179 1.97 9.39 8.85
CA GLY A 179 2.53 10.65 9.38
C GLY A 179 2.63 11.82 8.40
N TYR A 180 2.31 11.64 7.12
CA TYR A 180 2.39 12.72 6.11
C TYR A 180 1.02 13.00 5.48
N LYS A 181 0.52 14.23 5.63
CA LYS A 181 -0.79 14.67 5.11
C LYS A 181 -0.64 15.46 3.82
N ALA A 182 -1.55 15.23 2.89
CA ALA A 182 -1.74 16.09 1.73
C ALA A 182 -2.37 17.41 2.20
N GLU A 183 -1.64 18.52 2.10
CA GLU A 183 -2.17 19.85 2.45
C GLU A 183 -2.91 20.51 1.27
N GLU A 184 -2.60 20.08 0.05
CA GLU A 184 -3.22 20.54 -1.20
C GLU A 184 -4.08 19.44 -1.82
N GLY A 185 -4.93 19.83 -2.78
CA GLY A 185 -5.80 18.92 -3.51
C GLY A 185 -7.24 19.43 -3.60
N ILE A 186 -8.16 18.50 -3.86
CA ILE A 186 -9.59 18.76 -3.98
C ILE A 186 -10.18 19.05 -2.58
N PRO A 187 -10.97 20.12 -2.42
CA PRO A 187 -11.63 20.42 -1.15
C PRO A 187 -12.59 19.31 -0.71
N LYS A 188 -12.44 18.81 0.53
CA LYS A 188 -13.31 17.75 1.09
C LYS A 188 -14.80 18.09 1.05
N ASP A 189 -15.15 19.38 1.15
CA ASP A 189 -16.54 19.83 1.24
C ASP A 189 -17.36 19.55 -0.03
N LEU A 190 -16.70 19.32 -1.16
CA LEU A 190 -17.35 18.88 -2.41
C LEU A 190 -18.07 17.54 -2.25
N PHE A 191 -17.68 16.74 -1.27
CA PHE A 191 -18.19 15.39 -1.05
C PHE A 191 -19.23 15.30 0.06
N ASN A 192 -19.60 16.40 0.71
CA ASN A 192 -20.49 16.40 1.89
C ASN A 192 -21.90 15.85 1.66
N LYS A 193 -22.33 15.72 0.39
CA LYS A 193 -23.66 15.18 0.06
C LYS A 193 -23.69 13.66 -0.07
N TYR A 194 -22.54 13.02 -0.23
CA TYR A 194 -22.45 11.56 -0.23
C TYR A 194 -22.48 11.07 1.22
N GLU A 195 -23.14 9.95 1.46
CA GLU A 195 -23.12 9.28 2.76
C GLU A 195 -21.78 8.56 2.98
N VAL A 196 -21.21 8.00 1.91
CA VAL A 196 -19.91 7.32 1.92
C VAL A 196 -19.12 7.69 0.68
N VAL A 197 -17.87 8.11 0.88
CA VAL A 197 -16.89 8.28 -0.18
C VAL A 197 -15.70 7.37 0.10
N CYS A 198 -15.39 6.48 -0.83
CA CYS A 198 -14.19 5.66 -0.76
C CYS A 198 -13.23 6.06 -1.87
N SER A 199 -11.94 6.19 -1.53
CA SER A 199 -10.91 6.55 -2.50
C SER A 199 -9.68 5.65 -2.44
N GLY A 200 -9.11 5.40 -3.63
CA GLY A 200 -7.72 5.01 -3.83
C GLY A 200 -6.75 6.19 -3.75
N HIS A 201 -5.58 6.07 -4.38
CA HIS A 201 -4.53 7.09 -4.56
C HIS A 201 -3.60 7.25 -3.36
N TYR A 202 -4.15 7.36 -2.15
CA TYR A 202 -3.33 7.38 -0.93
C TYR A 202 -3.19 5.98 -0.35
N HIS A 203 -1.96 5.49 -0.30
CA HIS A 203 -1.67 4.11 0.09
C HIS A 203 -1.87 3.86 1.59
N HIS A 204 -1.86 4.91 2.41
CA HIS A 204 -2.22 4.82 3.83
C HIS A 204 -3.73 4.88 4.04
N LYS A 205 -4.27 3.86 4.72
CA LYS A 205 -5.68 3.83 5.10
C LYS A 205 -5.98 4.96 6.08
N SER A 206 -6.89 5.85 5.72
CA SER A 206 -7.30 6.95 6.60
C SER A 206 -8.79 7.27 6.44
N SER A 207 -9.41 7.83 7.46
CA SER A 207 -10.83 8.16 7.42
C SER A 207 -11.11 9.42 8.20
N LYS A 208 -11.97 10.27 7.64
CA LYS A 208 -12.43 11.51 8.28
C LYS A 208 -13.81 11.84 7.74
N GLU A 209 -14.76 12.02 8.65
CA GLU A 209 -16.17 12.25 8.30
C GLU A 209 -16.67 11.11 7.38
N ASN A 210 -17.22 11.43 6.22
CA ASN A 210 -17.76 10.47 5.24
C ASN A 210 -16.73 9.99 4.20
N ILE A 211 -15.47 10.44 4.27
CA ILE A 211 -14.43 10.11 3.28
C ILE A 211 -13.44 9.11 3.88
N HIS A 212 -13.20 8.04 3.12
CA HIS A 212 -12.38 6.91 3.51
C HIS A 212 -11.36 6.61 2.40
N TYR A 213 -10.09 6.87 2.66
CA TYR A 213 -9.00 6.32 1.85
C TYR A 213 -8.78 4.87 2.26
N LEU A 214 -8.90 3.96 1.29
CA LEU A 214 -8.85 2.53 1.55
C LEU A 214 -7.42 2.04 1.78
N GLY A 215 -6.44 2.72 1.19
CA GLY A 215 -5.04 2.31 1.22
C GLY A 215 -4.74 1.11 0.34
N ALA A 216 -3.46 0.82 0.18
CA ALA A 216 -3.00 -0.31 -0.62
C ALA A 216 -3.32 -1.66 0.07
N PRO A 217 -3.61 -2.72 -0.70
CA PRO A 217 -3.94 -4.04 -0.17
C PRO A 217 -2.74 -4.77 0.45
N TYR A 218 -1.52 -4.34 0.15
CA TYR A 218 -0.29 -4.93 0.63
C TYR A 218 0.84 -3.88 0.74
N GLU A 219 1.88 -4.24 1.48
CA GLU A 219 3.10 -3.43 1.62
C GLU A 219 3.88 -3.40 0.28
N ILE A 220 4.32 -2.20 -0.15
CA ILE A 220 5.05 -1.95 -1.41
C ILE A 220 6.45 -1.38 -1.10
N THR A 221 6.56 -0.48 -0.14
CA THR A 221 7.82 0.17 0.26
C THR A 221 8.06 0.08 1.77
N TRP A 222 9.26 0.42 2.23
CA TRP A 222 9.59 0.43 3.66
C TRP A 222 8.72 1.40 4.48
N SER A 223 8.13 2.44 3.87
CA SER A 223 7.18 3.32 4.58
C SER A 223 5.88 2.60 4.97
N ASP A 224 5.64 1.44 4.37
CA ASP A 224 4.48 0.59 4.66
C ASP A 224 4.73 -0.39 5.81
N TYR A 225 5.97 -0.44 6.32
CA TYR A 225 6.30 -1.30 7.45
C TYR A 225 5.43 -0.95 8.66
N ASP A 226 4.74 -1.97 9.17
CA ASP A 226 3.86 -1.86 10.33
C ASP A 226 2.71 -0.85 10.12
N ASP A 227 2.26 -0.74 8.87
CA ASP A 227 1.01 -0.10 8.49
C ASP A 227 0.01 -1.18 8.05
N PRO A 228 -1.15 -1.35 8.72
CA PRO A 228 -2.12 -2.36 8.33
C PRO A 228 -2.61 -2.19 6.88
N ARG A 229 -2.38 -3.21 6.07
CA ARG A 229 -2.82 -3.29 4.66
C ARG A 229 -4.00 -4.24 4.49
N GLY A 230 -4.82 -4.06 3.46
CA GLY A 230 -5.99 -4.92 3.24
C GLY A 230 -6.99 -4.36 2.24
N PHE A 231 -8.16 -4.97 2.16
CA PHE A 231 -9.25 -4.57 1.27
C PHE A 231 -10.53 -4.35 2.06
N HIS A 232 -11.58 -3.85 1.40
CA HIS A 232 -12.82 -3.51 2.10
C HIS A 232 -14.03 -4.18 1.48
N ILE A 233 -15.05 -4.44 2.29
CA ILE A 233 -16.37 -4.85 1.85
C ILE A 233 -17.35 -3.72 2.14
N LEU A 234 -18.01 -3.24 1.10
CA LEU A 234 -19.06 -2.25 1.19
C LEU A 234 -20.41 -2.94 1.09
N ASP A 235 -21.25 -2.72 2.09
CA ASP A 235 -22.64 -3.15 2.09
C ASP A 235 -23.52 -2.06 1.46
N THR A 236 -24.15 -2.39 0.33
CA THR A 236 -24.94 -1.42 -0.45
C THR A 236 -26.34 -1.18 0.10
N GLU A 237 -26.69 -1.65 1.30
CA GLU A 237 -27.95 -1.27 1.94
C GLU A 237 -27.66 -0.43 3.19
N THR A 238 -26.77 -0.93 4.05
CA THR A 238 -26.41 -0.32 5.33
C THR A 238 -25.36 0.77 5.21
N ARG A 239 -24.60 0.81 4.10
CA ARG A 239 -23.46 1.71 3.88
C ARG A 239 -22.27 1.42 4.80
N GLU A 240 -22.28 0.27 5.46
CA GLU A 240 -21.18 -0.17 6.30
C GLU A 240 -19.98 -0.57 5.43
N LEU A 241 -18.80 -0.13 5.86
CA LEU A 241 -17.52 -0.43 5.24
C LEU A 241 -16.70 -1.31 6.19
N GLU A 242 -16.63 -2.59 5.89
CA GLU A 242 -15.86 -3.58 6.67
C GLU A 242 -14.43 -3.67 6.12
N TYR A 243 -13.43 -3.64 6.99
CA TYR A 243 -12.03 -3.76 6.61
C TYR A 243 -11.50 -5.18 6.84
N ILE A 244 -10.96 -5.80 5.79
CA ILE A 244 -10.36 -7.12 5.83
C ILE A 244 -8.85 -6.98 5.75
N ARG A 245 -8.19 -7.12 6.92
CA ARG A 245 -6.74 -6.99 7.06
C ARG A 245 -6.02 -8.09 6.28
N ASN A 246 -5.06 -7.71 5.44
CA ASN A 246 -4.10 -8.60 4.81
C ASN A 246 -3.23 -9.26 5.90
N ARG A 247 -3.19 -10.59 5.91
CA ARG A 247 -2.41 -11.37 6.89
C ARG A 247 -0.96 -11.59 6.46
N PHE A 248 -0.62 -11.25 5.23
CA PHE A 248 0.72 -11.40 4.69
C PHE A 248 1.49 -10.09 4.83
N ARG A 249 2.74 -10.20 5.28
CA ARG A 249 3.67 -9.07 5.45
C ARG A 249 4.96 -9.34 4.71
N LEU A 250 5.46 -8.33 4.01
CA LEU A 250 6.67 -8.40 3.21
C LEU A 250 7.87 -7.84 3.99
N PHE A 251 7.71 -6.75 4.71
CA PHE A 251 8.78 -6.07 5.43
C PHE A 251 8.84 -6.50 6.90
N GLU A 252 10.04 -6.83 7.37
CA GLU A 252 10.31 -7.14 8.77
C GLU A 252 11.54 -6.39 9.27
N LYS A 253 11.45 -5.85 10.48
CA LYS A 253 12.61 -5.33 11.22
C LYS A 253 12.96 -6.30 12.34
N ILE A 254 14.23 -6.62 12.47
CA ILE A 254 14.79 -7.41 13.57
C ILE A 254 15.74 -6.49 14.33
N TYR A 255 15.42 -6.21 15.60
CA TYR A 255 16.29 -5.43 16.47
C TYR A 255 17.21 -6.38 17.22
N TYR A 256 18.43 -6.56 16.73
CA TYR A 256 19.40 -7.50 17.30
C TYR A 256 19.95 -6.98 18.63
N ASP A 257 19.68 -7.72 19.69
CA ASP A 257 20.10 -7.42 21.06
C ASP A 257 20.35 -8.75 21.80
N ASP A 258 21.59 -9.24 21.69
CA ASP A 258 22.00 -10.54 22.29
C ASP A 258 22.26 -10.49 23.79
N GLU A 259 22.16 -9.31 24.41
CA GLU A 259 22.14 -9.19 25.87
C GLU A 259 20.80 -9.68 26.44
N ASN A 260 19.71 -9.42 25.70
CA ASN A 260 18.34 -9.69 26.15
C ASN A 260 17.66 -10.84 25.41
N THR A 261 18.18 -11.27 24.26
CA THR A 261 17.55 -12.29 23.40
C THR A 261 18.54 -13.35 22.96
N ASP A 262 18.20 -14.63 23.13
CA ASP A 262 18.98 -15.74 22.57
C ASP A 262 18.61 -15.96 21.10
N TYR A 263 19.45 -15.47 20.18
CA TYR A 263 19.20 -15.60 18.75
C TYR A 263 19.39 -17.03 18.23
N SER A 264 20.00 -17.94 18.99
CA SER A 264 20.23 -19.33 18.55
C SER A 264 18.94 -20.14 18.39
N VAL A 265 17.87 -19.73 19.07
CA VAL A 265 16.55 -20.41 19.02
C VAL A 265 15.57 -19.77 18.03
N ILE A 266 15.91 -18.61 17.48
CA ILE A 266 15.03 -17.91 16.52
C ILE A 266 15.10 -18.63 15.18
N ASP A 267 13.94 -19.09 14.68
CA ASP A 267 13.85 -19.73 13.37
C ASP A 267 13.93 -18.70 12.25
N ALA A 268 15.09 -18.62 11.58
CA ALA A 268 15.30 -17.76 10.42
C ALA A 268 14.35 -18.10 9.26
N GLY A 269 13.86 -19.34 9.18
CA GLY A 269 12.92 -19.79 8.15
C GLY A 269 11.58 -19.06 8.17
N TYR A 270 11.19 -18.46 9.30
CA TYR A 270 10.03 -17.58 9.38
C TYR A 270 10.10 -16.39 8.42
N TYR A 271 11.32 -15.91 8.13
CA TYR A 271 11.56 -14.74 7.29
C TYR A 271 11.66 -15.06 5.79
N LYS A 272 11.48 -16.33 5.40
CA LYS A 272 11.52 -16.75 3.99
C LYS A 272 10.61 -15.87 3.10
N ASN A 273 11.13 -15.46 1.95
CA ASN A 273 10.50 -14.55 0.99
C ASN A 273 10.17 -13.13 1.51
N LYS A 274 10.68 -12.73 2.69
CA LYS A 274 10.51 -11.38 3.23
C LYS A 274 11.70 -10.48 2.91
N ILE A 275 11.49 -9.18 3.00
CA ILE A 275 12.53 -8.15 2.97
C ILE A 275 12.84 -7.78 4.43
N VAL A 276 14.06 -8.07 4.87
CA VAL A 276 14.43 -7.98 6.28
C VAL A 276 15.45 -6.85 6.50
N LYS A 277 15.20 -6.03 7.52
CA LYS A 277 16.19 -5.10 8.09
C LYS A 277 16.64 -5.63 9.45
N LEU A 278 17.90 -6.02 9.55
CA LEU A 278 18.54 -6.37 10.82
C LEU A 278 19.21 -5.12 11.38
N ILE A 279 18.66 -4.57 12.46
CA ILE A 279 19.15 -3.37 13.14
C ILE A 279 19.92 -3.83 14.38
N VAL A 280 21.23 -3.62 14.39
CA VAL A 280 22.10 -4.09 15.49
C VAL A 280 22.11 -3.08 16.60
N GLU A 281 21.43 -3.41 17.70
CA GLU A 281 21.44 -2.62 18.92
C GLU A 281 22.60 -3.07 19.82
N ASN A 282 22.56 -4.28 20.40
CA ASN A 282 23.64 -4.78 21.24
C ASN A 282 24.20 -6.08 20.67
N LYS A 283 25.52 -6.10 20.46
CA LYS A 283 26.28 -7.21 19.91
C LYS A 283 27.42 -7.58 20.87
N THR A 284 27.06 -8.29 21.93
CA THR A 284 27.97 -8.76 22.98
C THR A 284 28.59 -10.12 22.64
N ASN A 285 27.92 -10.91 21.78
CA ASN A 285 28.35 -12.25 21.38
C ASN A 285 28.50 -12.37 19.85
N LEU A 286 29.72 -12.12 19.37
CA LEU A 286 30.03 -12.14 17.93
C LEU A 286 29.68 -13.48 17.26
N ASN A 287 29.92 -14.61 17.92
CA ASN A 287 29.63 -15.92 17.34
C ASN A 287 28.12 -16.14 17.14
N GLN A 288 27.30 -15.67 18.09
CA GLN A 288 25.85 -15.77 17.96
C GLN A 288 25.32 -14.86 16.85
N PHE A 289 25.89 -13.66 16.72
CA PHE A 289 25.56 -12.73 15.65
C PHE A 289 25.89 -13.32 14.28
N GLU A 290 27.12 -13.80 14.09
CA GLU A 290 27.56 -14.42 12.84
C GLU A 290 26.71 -15.64 12.49
N ASP A 291 26.40 -16.52 13.46
CA ASP A 291 25.50 -17.66 13.24
C ASP A 291 24.09 -17.23 12.80
N PHE A 292 23.53 -16.22 13.45
CA PHE A 292 22.18 -15.73 13.11
C PHE A 292 22.14 -15.11 11.71
N VAL A 293 23.13 -14.28 11.37
CA VAL A 293 23.29 -13.70 10.03
C VAL A 293 23.46 -14.80 8.98
N ASP A 294 24.27 -15.82 9.26
CA ASP A 294 24.44 -16.99 8.39
C ASP A 294 23.13 -17.74 8.14
N ARG A 295 22.30 -17.89 9.19
CA ARG A 295 20.98 -18.52 9.07
C ARG A 295 20.01 -17.66 8.28
N LEU A 296 20.05 -16.33 8.40
CA LEU A 296 19.27 -15.40 7.58
C LEU A 296 19.67 -15.49 6.10
N TYR A 297 20.97 -15.51 5.78
CA TYR A 297 21.43 -15.71 4.39
C TYR A 297 20.99 -17.05 3.78
N LYS A 298 20.82 -18.09 4.62
CA LYS A 298 20.33 -19.41 4.20
C LYS A 298 18.80 -19.52 4.17
N ALA A 299 18.05 -18.52 4.65
CA ALA A 299 16.60 -18.57 4.81
C ALA A 299 15.80 -18.20 3.55
N GLU A 300 16.44 -17.98 2.40
CA GLU A 300 15.78 -17.59 1.14
C GLU A 300 14.95 -16.31 1.30
N LEU A 301 15.56 -15.27 1.90
CA LEU A 301 14.97 -13.94 2.00
C LEU A 301 14.86 -13.30 0.60
N THR A 302 13.88 -12.41 0.44
CA THR A 302 13.81 -11.56 -0.77
C THR A 302 14.96 -10.57 -0.79
N ASP A 303 15.26 -9.99 0.38
CA ASP A 303 16.38 -9.06 0.58
C ASP A 303 16.74 -8.98 2.06
N LEU A 304 18.01 -8.66 2.36
CA LEU A 304 18.53 -8.48 3.71
C LEU A 304 19.41 -7.23 3.77
N THR A 305 18.98 -6.24 4.55
CA THR A 305 19.79 -5.08 4.92
C THR A 305 20.24 -5.22 6.37
N ILE A 306 21.52 -5.04 6.65
CA ILE A 306 22.05 -5.00 8.02
C ILE A 306 22.48 -3.57 8.32
N LEU A 307 21.90 -2.99 9.37
CA LEU A 307 22.23 -1.66 9.88
C LEU A 307 22.96 -1.84 11.20
N GLU A 308 24.27 -1.59 11.18
CA GLU A 308 25.09 -1.52 12.39
C GLU A 308 25.39 -0.07 12.71
N ASP A 309 25.37 0.27 14.00
CA ASP A 309 25.93 1.54 14.46
C ASP A 309 27.43 1.55 14.21
N LEU A 310 27.84 2.17 13.11
CA LEU A 310 29.24 2.32 12.72
C LEU A 310 29.94 3.48 13.46
N SER A 311 29.31 4.12 14.45
CA SER A 311 29.93 5.20 15.23
C SER A 311 31.27 4.81 15.85
N GLU A 312 31.45 3.54 16.24
CA GLU A 312 32.75 3.02 16.69
C GLU A 312 33.79 2.95 15.56
N TYR A 313 33.36 2.71 14.31
CA TYR A 313 34.23 2.70 13.14
C TYR A 313 34.61 4.12 12.72
N THR A 314 33.66 5.06 12.67
CA THR A 314 33.97 6.48 12.39
C THR A 314 34.83 7.11 13.47
N MET A 315 34.65 6.77 14.76
CA MET A 315 35.57 7.22 15.82
C MET A 315 37.02 6.72 15.65
N ARG A 316 37.22 5.55 15.04
CA ARG A 316 38.58 5.01 14.77
C ARG A 316 39.26 5.63 13.54
N TYR A 317 38.49 6.15 12.59
CA TYR A 317 39.02 6.83 11.39
C TYR A 317 39.11 8.35 11.54
N ASN A 318 38.32 8.95 12.45
CA ASN A 318 38.37 10.38 12.76
C ASN A 318 39.63 10.82 13.53
N GLU A 319 40.53 9.91 13.91
CA GLU A 319 41.84 10.31 14.44
C GLU A 319 42.81 10.76 13.33
N ASN A 320 42.51 10.61 12.03
CA ASN A 320 43.50 10.90 10.99
C ASN A 320 43.07 11.66 9.71
N ASP A 321 41.82 11.97 9.42
CA ASP A 321 41.52 12.74 8.20
C ASP A 321 40.44 13.82 8.42
N GLU A 322 40.87 15.09 8.33
CA GLU A 322 40.02 16.24 8.05
C GLU A 322 39.61 16.18 6.57
N GLU A 323 38.36 15.84 6.25
CA GLU A 323 37.55 16.36 5.12
C GLU A 323 36.32 15.47 4.83
N ASP A 324 35.13 15.93 5.24
CA ASP A 324 33.91 15.98 4.40
C ASP A 324 32.74 16.56 5.23
N ILE A 325 32.59 17.90 5.17
CA ILE A 325 31.67 18.68 6.00
C ILE A 325 30.42 19.01 5.19
N GLU A 326 29.47 18.07 5.13
CA GLU A 326 28.05 18.41 4.92
C GLU A 326 27.11 17.37 5.55
N VAL A 327 27.49 16.09 5.58
CA VAL A 327 26.68 14.98 6.16
C VAL A 327 26.75 14.92 7.70
N GLY A 328 27.82 15.44 8.32
CA GLY A 328 28.04 15.37 9.77
C GLY A 328 27.23 16.36 10.63
N ASN A 329 26.55 17.34 10.01
CA ASN A 329 25.93 18.42 10.78
C ASN A 329 24.55 18.04 11.36
N THR A 330 23.79 17.17 10.67
CA THR A 330 22.45 16.78 11.11
C THR A 330 22.48 15.74 12.23
N SER A 331 23.36 14.73 12.17
CA SER A 331 23.52 13.75 13.25
C SER A 331 24.03 14.41 14.54
N ALA A 332 25.06 15.25 14.44
CA ALA A 332 25.59 16.02 15.57
C ALA A 332 24.50 16.94 16.19
N PHE A 333 23.68 17.57 15.35
CA PHE A 333 22.56 18.39 15.82
C PHE A 333 21.49 17.57 16.58
N LEU A 334 21.15 16.37 16.09
CA LEU A 334 20.21 15.48 16.78
C LEU A 334 20.75 15.03 18.14
N GLU A 335 22.04 14.73 18.25
CA GLU A 335 22.67 14.40 19.52
C GLU A 335 22.67 15.57 20.50
N GLU A 336 23.03 16.77 20.05
CA GLU A 336 23.03 17.99 20.87
C GLU A 336 21.63 18.32 21.39
N TYR A 337 20.60 18.10 20.55
CA TYR A 337 19.21 18.29 20.93
C TYR A 337 18.78 17.33 22.07
N VAL A 338 19.20 16.06 22.01
CA VAL A 338 18.91 15.09 23.08
C VAL A 338 19.68 15.43 24.36
N ASP A 339 20.92 15.89 24.25
CA ASP A 339 21.70 16.33 25.42
C ASP A 339 21.05 17.49 26.17
N GLY A 340 20.35 18.38 25.43
CA GLY A 340 19.55 19.47 25.99
C GLY A 340 18.25 19.05 26.69
N MET A 341 17.81 17.79 26.57
CA MET A 341 16.59 17.30 27.22
C MET A 341 16.76 17.16 28.74
N LYS A 342 15.67 17.31 29.50
CA LYS A 342 15.68 17.17 30.98
C LYS A 342 15.56 15.72 31.48
N VAL A 343 15.51 14.75 30.58
CA VAL A 343 15.32 13.33 30.90
C VAL A 343 16.66 12.64 30.72
N ASP A 344 17.44 12.45 31.79
CA ASP A 344 18.83 11.96 31.68
C ASP A 344 18.94 10.43 31.45
N GLU A 345 18.06 9.63 32.07
CA GLU A 345 18.17 8.16 32.03
C GLU A 345 17.88 7.55 30.65
N GLU A 346 17.15 8.25 29.78
CA GLU A 346 16.77 7.75 28.45
C GLU A 346 17.60 8.36 27.30
N LYS A 347 18.46 9.36 27.56
CA LYS A 347 19.24 10.03 26.50
C LYS A 347 20.03 9.07 25.61
N PRO A 348 20.75 8.07 26.15
CA PRO A 348 21.50 7.14 25.29
C PRO A 348 20.60 6.35 24.35
N LYS A 349 19.42 5.93 24.83
CA LYS A 349 18.43 5.20 24.02
C LYS A 349 17.81 6.09 22.95
N ILE A 350 17.48 7.34 23.30
CA ILE A 350 16.90 8.32 22.38
C ILE A 350 17.91 8.69 21.29
N LYS A 351 19.18 8.92 21.65
CA LYS A 351 20.26 9.18 20.68
C LYS A 351 20.41 8.04 19.68
N LYS A 352 20.48 6.81 20.19
CA LYS A 352 20.58 5.61 19.34
C LYS A 352 19.39 5.47 18.40
N LEU A 353 18.16 5.70 18.90
CA LEU A 353 16.96 5.66 18.06
C LEU A 353 16.97 6.75 16.98
N LEU A 354 17.38 7.98 17.31
CA LEU A 354 17.47 9.07 16.34
C LEU A 354 18.55 8.81 15.28
N GLN A 355 19.68 8.22 15.67
CA GLN A 355 20.73 7.82 14.73
C GLN A 355 20.23 6.73 13.78
N VAL A 356 19.54 5.70 14.30
CA VAL A 356 18.90 4.67 13.46
C VAL A 356 17.88 5.28 12.50
N ILE A 357 17.04 6.22 12.96
CA ILE A 357 16.07 6.92 12.08
C ILE A 357 16.78 7.75 11.01
N TYR A 358 17.86 8.43 11.37
CA TYR A 358 18.66 9.24 10.44
C TYR A 358 19.31 8.36 9.36
N ASP A 359 19.93 7.26 9.76
CA ASP A 359 20.53 6.29 8.83
C ASP A 359 19.47 5.59 7.97
N GLU A 360 18.27 5.33 8.51
CA GLU A 360 17.12 4.88 7.73
C GLU A 360 16.69 5.92 6.69
N ALA A 361 16.70 7.21 7.02
CA ALA A 361 16.32 8.31 6.13
C ALA A 361 17.35 8.54 5.01
N LEU A 362 18.64 8.35 5.29
CA LEU A 362 19.71 8.43 4.29
C LEU A 362 19.68 7.26 3.30
N ASN A 363 19.20 6.09 3.74
CA ASN A 363 19.09 4.88 2.92
C ASN A 363 17.69 4.70 2.28
N VAL A 364 16.93 5.78 2.12
CA VAL A 364 15.66 5.72 1.39
C VAL A 364 15.94 5.54 -0.10
N ASP A 365 15.61 4.37 -0.63
CA ASP A 365 15.46 4.19 -2.08
C ASP A 365 14.41 5.19 -2.57
N THR A 366 14.85 6.17 -3.37
CA THR A 366 13.93 7.03 -4.11
C THR A 366 13.18 6.17 -5.11
N ALA A 367 11.97 5.77 -4.75
CA ALA A 367 10.99 5.21 -5.66
C ALA A 367 10.42 6.36 -6.51
N GLU A 368 11.12 6.72 -7.58
CA GLU A 368 10.49 7.39 -8.74
C GLU A 368 10.21 6.40 -9.86
#